data_AF-A0A543JNK0-F1
#
_entry.id   AF-A0A543JNK0-F1
#
_cell.length_a   1.000
_cell.length_b   1.000
_cell.length_c   1.000
_cell.angle_alpha   90.00
_cell.angle_beta   90.00
_cell.angle_gamma   90.00
#
_symmetry.space_group_name_H-M   'P 1'
#
loop_
_entity.id
_entity.type
_entity.pdbx_description
1 polymer ?
#
loop_
_entity_poly.entity_id
_entity_poly.type
_entity_poly.pdbx_seq_one_letter_code
_entity_poly.pdbx_strand_id
1 'polypeptide(L)'
;MNTKVASVLLVLGLGASLVACSSKGDEFVAELKAAGFTSVGEPRDETEKKSKKIGKRTVKSSQKVFEVTVRVKGCDLEFAKVSGQSGYWLDELHVNGQEPDWPGYPENLKQSDVVAAFAGNQPKPEGFQDCYKPGEL
;
A
#
# COMPACT_ATOMS: atom_id res chain seq x y z
N MET A 1 -11.69 40.84 53.81
CA MET A 1 -11.67 40.36 52.41
C MET A 1 -10.54 39.36 52.30
N ASN A 2 -10.88 38.08 52.25
CA ASN A 2 -9.95 36.97 52.12
C ASN A 2 -9.75 36.66 50.64
N THR A 3 -8.52 36.70 50.15
CA THR A 3 -8.19 35.98 48.92
C THR A 3 -6.83 35.32 49.08
N LYS A 4 -6.87 33.99 49.11
CA LYS A 4 -5.76 33.07 49.36
C LYS A 4 -4.83 33.04 48.16
N VAL A 5 -3.53 33.05 48.44
CA VAL A 5 -2.45 32.66 47.53
C VAL A 5 -2.65 31.19 47.17
N ALA A 6 -2.77 30.88 45.88
CA ALA A 6 -2.79 29.52 45.37
C ALA A 6 -1.69 29.38 44.32
N SER A 7 -0.51 28.95 44.78
CA SER A 7 0.49 28.32 43.94
C SER A 7 -0.09 26.99 43.45
N VAL A 8 -0.31 26.85 42.15
CA VAL A 8 -0.50 25.54 41.52
C VAL A 8 0.58 25.35 40.49
N LEU A 9 1.51 24.48 40.89
CA LEU A 9 2.60 23.87 40.18
C LEU A 9 2.37 23.68 38.67
N LEU A 10 3.33 24.17 37.88
CA LEU A 10 3.67 23.66 36.57
C LEU A 10 3.85 22.13 36.66
N VAL A 11 2.93 21.38 36.05
CA VAL A 11 3.23 20.02 35.59
C VAL A 11 3.35 20.11 34.08
N LEU A 12 4.59 20.30 33.63
CA LEU A 12 5.04 19.92 32.30
C LEU A 12 4.89 18.39 32.22
N GLY A 13 3.67 17.94 31.95
CA GLY A 13 3.43 16.58 31.53
C GLY A 13 4.03 16.44 30.15
N LEU A 14 5.25 15.91 30.08
CA LEU A 14 5.74 15.24 28.89
C LEU A 14 4.74 14.14 28.55
N GLY A 15 3.72 14.49 27.77
CA GLY A 15 3.04 13.50 26.96
C GLY A 15 4.11 12.95 26.05
N ALA A 16 4.68 11.82 26.45
CA ALA A 16 5.47 10.98 25.57
C ALA A 16 4.62 10.84 24.32
N SER A 17 4.99 11.56 23.26
CA SER A 17 4.57 11.22 21.93
C SER A 17 4.98 9.75 21.82
N LEU A 18 3.99 8.87 21.88
CA LEU A 18 4.09 7.57 21.22
C LEU A 18 4.46 7.96 19.80
N VAL A 19 5.76 8.03 19.51
CA VAL A 19 6.26 7.90 18.17
C VAL A 19 5.78 6.51 17.82
N ALA A 20 4.54 6.44 17.31
CA ALA A 20 4.03 5.24 16.74
C ALA A 20 5.13 4.83 15.76
N CYS A 21 5.82 3.73 16.07
CA CYS A 21 6.67 3.09 15.09
C CYS A 21 5.70 2.68 13.98
N SER A 22 5.39 3.58 13.04
CA SER A 22 4.60 3.25 11.89
C SER A 22 5.36 2.13 11.21
N SER A 23 4.71 0.98 11.06
CA SER A 23 5.32 -0.11 10.32
C SER A 23 5.55 0.40 8.89
N LYS A 24 6.54 -0.18 8.19
CA LYS A 24 6.76 0.15 6.77
C LYS A 24 5.53 -0.15 5.90
N GLY A 25 4.64 -1.05 6.34
CA GLY A 25 3.33 -1.25 5.75
C GLY A 25 2.38 -0.06 5.96
N ASP A 26 2.36 0.54 7.15
CA ASP A 26 1.54 1.74 7.42
C ASP A 26 2.00 2.95 6.61
N GLU A 27 3.33 3.10 6.44
CA GLU A 27 3.90 4.11 5.54
C GLU A 27 3.41 3.88 4.11
N PHE A 28 3.40 2.62 3.64
CA PHE A 28 2.91 2.29 2.30
C PHE A 28 1.41 2.57 2.11
N VAL A 29 0.58 2.25 3.12
CA VAL A 29 -0.84 2.63 3.12
C VAL A 29 -1.01 4.15 3.03
N ALA A 30 -0.18 4.92 3.74
CA ALA A 30 -0.21 6.37 3.67
C ALA A 30 0.21 6.90 2.28
N GLU A 31 1.21 6.29 1.64
CA GLU A 31 1.61 6.61 0.26
C GLU A 31 0.45 6.37 -0.73
N LEU A 32 -0.26 5.25 -0.64
CA LEU A 32 -1.42 4.96 -1.48
C LEU A 32 -2.55 5.97 -1.26
N LYS A 33 -2.84 6.33 -0.01
CA LYS A 33 -3.81 7.38 0.30
C LYS A 33 -3.40 8.73 -0.30
N ALA A 34 -2.12 9.08 -0.23
CA ALA A 34 -1.59 10.30 -0.84
C ALA A 34 -1.66 10.28 -2.37
N ALA A 35 -1.63 9.09 -2.99
CA ALA A 35 -1.82 8.90 -4.43
C ALA A 35 -3.29 8.94 -4.89
N GLY A 36 -4.22 9.18 -3.94
CA GLY A 36 -5.65 9.36 -4.21
C GLY A 36 -6.50 8.12 -4.00
N PHE A 37 -5.93 6.99 -3.56
CA PHE A 37 -6.72 5.80 -3.23
C PHE A 37 -7.45 5.99 -1.89
N THR A 38 -8.77 5.89 -1.90
CA THR A 38 -9.59 6.10 -0.70
C THR A 38 -9.98 4.81 0.01
N SER A 39 -10.12 3.72 -0.75
CA SER A 39 -10.51 2.40 -0.26
C SER A 39 -9.27 1.51 -0.15
N VAL A 40 -8.48 1.72 0.90
CA VAL A 40 -7.17 1.06 1.11
C VAL A 40 -7.28 0.07 2.28
N GLY A 41 -6.90 -1.18 2.04
CA GLY A 41 -6.91 -2.27 3.03
C GLY A 41 -5.74 -2.24 4.01
N GLU A 42 -5.64 -3.29 4.82
CA GLU A 42 -4.51 -3.51 5.71
C GLU A 42 -3.30 -4.04 4.94
N PRO A 43 -2.06 -3.63 5.31
CA PRO A 43 -0.86 -4.13 4.66
C PRO A 43 -0.57 -5.58 5.06
N ARG A 44 -0.10 -6.37 4.10
CA ARG A 44 0.43 -7.72 4.29
C ARG A 44 1.92 -7.74 4.06
N ASP A 45 2.59 -8.63 4.77
CA ASP A 45 4.04 -8.78 4.73
C ASP A 45 4.42 -10.11 4.09
N GLU A 46 5.13 -10.02 2.97
CA GLU A 46 5.69 -11.17 2.27
C GLU A 46 7.22 -11.18 2.35
N THR A 47 7.81 -12.36 2.46
CA THR A 47 9.27 -12.54 2.44
C THR A 47 9.67 -13.42 1.28
N GLU A 48 10.03 -12.77 0.18
CA GLU A 48 10.58 -13.44 -0.99
C GLU A 48 12.02 -13.89 -0.73
N LYS A 49 12.29 -15.18 -0.93
CA LYS A 49 13.65 -15.73 -0.87
C LYS A 49 14.16 -15.95 -2.29
N LYS A 50 15.19 -15.19 -2.67
CA LYS A 50 15.86 -15.32 -3.96
C LYS A 50 17.22 -15.99 -3.79
N SER A 51 17.62 -16.80 -4.76
CA SER A 51 18.98 -17.35 -4.79
C SER A 51 19.54 -17.25 -6.20
N LYS A 52 20.77 -16.76 -6.31
CA LYS A 52 21.47 -16.59 -7.59
C LYS A 52 22.81 -17.29 -7.54
N LYS A 53 23.09 -18.12 -8.54
CA LYS A 53 24.38 -18.77 -8.70
C LYS A 53 25.32 -17.85 -9.49
N ILE A 54 26.48 -17.55 -8.91
CA ILE A 54 27.54 -16.74 -9.53
C ILE A 54 28.80 -17.60 -9.56
N GLY A 55 29.11 -18.16 -10.73
CA GLY A 55 30.17 -19.16 -10.88
C GLY A 55 29.90 -20.41 -10.02
N LYS A 56 30.84 -20.75 -9.12
CA LYS A 56 30.69 -21.85 -8.16
C LYS A 56 30.00 -21.46 -6.85
N ARG A 57 29.70 -20.16 -6.64
CA ARG A 57 29.08 -19.66 -5.40
C ARG A 57 27.57 -19.49 -5.58
N THR A 58 26.81 -19.79 -4.54
CA THR A 58 25.38 -19.49 -4.46
C THR A 58 25.19 -18.31 -3.51
N VAL A 59 24.62 -17.22 -3.99
CA VAL A 59 24.23 -16.07 -3.19
C VAL A 59 22.74 -16.21 -2.87
N LYS A 60 22.39 -16.20 -1.58
CA LYS A 60 21.00 -16.16 -1.14
C LYS A 60 20.69 -14.75 -0.67
N SER A 61 19.54 -14.22 -1.06
CA SER A 61 19.01 -12.95 -0.59
C SER A 61 17.55 -13.14 -0.20
N SER A 62 17.07 -12.34 0.73
CA SER A 62 15.66 -12.22 1.04
C SER A 62 15.23 -10.79 0.87
N GLN A 63 14.03 -10.59 0.37
CA GLN A 63 13.42 -9.28 0.14
C GLN A 63 12.09 -9.28 0.87
N LYS A 64 11.83 -8.22 1.64
CA LYS A 64 10.53 -8.02 2.26
C LYS A 64 9.68 -7.20 1.31
N VAL A 65 8.52 -7.72 0.93
CA VAL A 65 7.52 -7.07 0.10
C VAL A 65 6.32 -6.76 0.97
N PHE A 66 5.76 -5.57 0.81
CA PHE A 66 4.51 -5.14 1.41
C PHE A 66 3.46 -5.12 0.32
N GLU A 67 2.33 -5.76 0.58
CA GLU A 67 1.18 -5.77 -0.32
C GLU A 67 0.01 -5.07 0.34
N VAL A 68 -0.72 -4.27 -0.42
CA VAL A 68 -1.93 -3.60 0.05
C VAL A 68 -2.97 -3.70 -1.04
N THR A 69 -4.11 -4.30 -0.70
CA THR A 69 -5.28 -4.29 -1.57
C THR A 69 -5.96 -2.92 -1.53
N VAL A 70 -6.29 -2.36 -2.69
CA VAL A 70 -7.12 -1.18 -2.85
C VAL A 70 -8.34 -1.49 -3.72
N ARG A 71 -9.50 -0.95 -3.37
CA ARG A 71 -10.71 -1.08 -4.21
C ARG A 71 -10.88 0.12 -5.12
N VAL A 72 -11.02 -0.13 -6.42
CA VAL A 72 -11.24 0.89 -7.46
C VAL A 72 -12.31 0.39 -8.42
N LYS A 73 -13.41 1.14 -8.56
CA LYS A 73 -14.49 0.81 -9.52
C LYS A 73 -14.96 -0.64 -9.41
N GLY A 74 -15.16 -1.12 -8.18
CA GLY A 74 -15.63 -2.47 -7.88
C GLY A 74 -14.55 -3.57 -7.86
N CYS A 75 -13.38 -3.31 -8.44
CA CYS A 75 -12.26 -4.26 -8.49
C CYS A 75 -11.31 -4.07 -7.32
N ASP A 76 -10.84 -5.19 -6.76
CA ASP A 76 -9.77 -5.22 -5.75
C ASP A 76 -8.43 -5.39 -6.47
N LEU A 77 -7.53 -4.44 -6.24
CA LEU A 77 -6.20 -4.37 -6.86
C LEU A 77 -5.14 -4.52 -5.79
N GLU A 78 -4.15 -5.38 -5.99
CA GLU A 78 -3.01 -5.47 -5.10
C GLU A 78 -1.87 -4.59 -5.59
N PHE A 79 -1.43 -3.70 -4.71
CA PHE A 79 -0.21 -2.94 -4.91
C PHE A 79 0.89 -3.51 -4.04
N ALA A 80 2.06 -3.72 -4.63
CA ALA A 80 3.22 -4.26 -3.95
C ALA A 80 4.35 -3.23 -3.87
N LYS A 81 5.12 -3.30 -2.78
CA LYS A 81 6.25 -2.42 -2.50
C LYS A 81 7.37 -3.17 -1.78
N VAL A 82 8.59 -2.98 -2.25
CA VAL A 82 9.77 -3.52 -1.57
C VAL A 82 10.14 -2.64 -0.37
N SER A 83 10.34 -3.28 0.78
CA SER A 83 10.83 -2.61 1.98
C SER A 83 12.14 -1.87 1.74
N GLY A 84 12.15 -0.57 2.02
CA GLY A 84 13.33 0.29 1.86
C GLY A 84 13.60 0.79 0.45
N GLN A 85 12.75 0.47 -0.54
CA GLN A 85 12.82 1.04 -1.87
C GLN A 85 11.78 2.14 -2.06
N SER A 86 12.13 3.13 -2.88
CA SER A 86 11.15 4.05 -3.46
C SER A 86 10.35 3.31 -4.53
N GLY A 87 9.10 3.70 -4.73
CA GLY A 87 8.25 3.04 -5.72
C GLY A 87 7.26 2.08 -5.09
N TYR A 88 6.22 1.77 -5.85
CA TYR A 88 5.32 0.63 -5.71
C TYR A 88 4.76 0.31 -7.10
N TRP A 89 4.28 -0.92 -7.32
CA TRP A 89 3.68 -1.33 -8.58
C TRP A 89 2.32 -1.97 -8.35
N LEU A 90 1.48 -1.95 -9.38
CA LEU A 90 0.27 -2.77 -9.43
C LEU A 90 0.71 -4.20 -9.74
N ASP A 91 0.49 -5.12 -8.81
CA ASP A 91 0.89 -6.51 -8.94
C ASP A 91 -0.24 -7.30 -9.61
N GLU A 92 -1.40 -7.34 -8.95
CA GLU A 92 -2.47 -8.28 -9.32
C GLU A 92 -3.86 -7.65 -9.27
N LEU A 93 -4.78 -8.22 -10.05
CA LEU A 93 -6.21 -8.04 -9.88
C LEU A 93 -6.76 -9.22 -9.09
N HIS A 94 -7.57 -8.97 -8.07
CA HIS A 94 -8.31 -10.04 -7.42
C HIS A 94 -9.69 -10.18 -8.06
N VAL A 95 -9.92 -11.27 -8.80
CA VAL A 95 -11.25 -11.61 -9.34
C VAL A 95 -11.63 -13.01 -8.92
N ASN A 96 -12.71 -13.15 -8.16
CA ASN A 96 -13.31 -14.46 -7.84
C ASN A 96 -12.30 -15.49 -7.26
N GLY A 97 -11.31 -15.04 -6.49
CA GLY A 97 -10.24 -15.89 -5.94
C GLY A 97 -9.15 -16.27 -6.95
N GLN A 98 -9.10 -15.61 -8.10
CA GLN A 98 -8.01 -15.64 -9.06
C GLN A 98 -7.22 -14.33 -8.99
N GLU A 99 -5.95 -14.46 -9.35
CA GLU A 99 -4.92 -13.43 -9.32
C GLU A 99 -4.26 -13.34 -10.70
N PRO A 100 -4.97 -12.87 -11.74
CA PRO A 100 -4.37 -12.70 -13.04
C PRO A 100 -3.34 -11.57 -13.05
N ASP A 101 -2.16 -11.86 -13.60
CA ASP A 101 -1.12 -10.87 -13.90
C ASP A 101 -1.69 -9.69 -14.71
N TRP A 102 -1.39 -8.46 -14.28
CA TRP A 102 -1.76 -7.26 -15.05
C TRP A 102 -0.62 -6.85 -16.01
N PRO A 103 -0.89 -6.43 -17.26
CA PRO A 103 0.13 -5.82 -18.12
C PRO A 103 0.86 -4.67 -17.41
N GLY A 104 2.19 -4.74 -17.41
CA GLY A 104 3.08 -3.90 -16.62
C GLY A 104 2.82 -2.40 -16.78
N TYR A 105 2.33 -1.79 -15.71
CA TYR A 105 2.15 -0.35 -15.62
C TYR A 105 3.40 0.37 -15.12
N PRO A 106 3.50 1.68 -15.32
CA PRO A 106 4.46 2.50 -14.62
C PRO A 106 4.35 2.33 -13.10
N GLU A 107 5.48 2.43 -12.41
CA GLU A 107 5.49 2.51 -10.94
C GLU A 107 4.74 3.77 -10.46
N ASN A 108 4.22 3.70 -9.23
CA ASN A 108 3.58 4.82 -8.53
C ASN A 108 2.31 5.35 -9.22
N LEU A 109 1.48 4.44 -9.74
CA LEU A 109 0.18 4.82 -10.29
C LEU A 109 -0.65 5.59 -9.27
N LYS A 110 -1.26 6.68 -9.72
CA LYS A 110 -2.32 7.36 -8.96
C LYS A 110 -3.66 6.69 -9.22
N GLN A 111 -4.63 6.95 -8.34
CA GLN A 111 -6.01 6.50 -8.54
C GLN A 111 -6.55 6.94 -9.92
N SER A 112 -6.23 8.16 -10.36
CA SER A 112 -6.66 8.67 -11.68
C SER A 112 -6.11 7.84 -12.84
N ASP A 113 -4.89 7.33 -12.71
CA ASP A 113 -4.22 6.57 -13.77
C ASP A 113 -4.88 5.19 -13.91
N VAL A 114 -5.18 4.54 -12.78
CA VAL A 114 -5.93 3.28 -12.73
C VAL A 114 -7.33 3.45 -13.31
N VAL A 115 -8.06 4.50 -12.91
CA VAL A 115 -9.40 4.78 -13.43
C VAL A 115 -9.37 5.03 -14.94
N ALA A 116 -8.38 5.79 -15.43
CA ALA A 116 -8.20 6.00 -16.86
C ALA A 116 -7.88 4.69 -17.59
N ALA A 117 -7.03 3.84 -17.01
CA ALA A 117 -6.68 2.56 -17.58
C ALA A 117 -7.89 1.60 -17.66
N PHE A 118 -8.74 1.60 -16.62
CA PHE A 118 -9.98 0.83 -16.57
C PHE A 118 -10.99 1.26 -17.64
N ALA A 119 -11.15 2.57 -17.83
CA ALA A 119 -12.05 3.13 -18.84
C ALA A 119 -11.51 3.06 -20.27
N GLY A 120 -10.19 2.90 -20.44
CA GLY A 120 -9.52 2.87 -21.73
C GLY A 120 -9.57 1.52 -22.45
N ASN A 121 -9.15 1.51 -23.72
CA ASN A 121 -9.15 0.32 -24.59
C ASN A 121 -7.92 -0.59 -24.41
N GLN A 122 -7.12 -0.38 -23.38
CA GLN A 122 -5.95 -1.25 -23.12
C GLN A 122 -6.40 -2.66 -22.75
N PRO A 123 -5.60 -3.70 -23.09
CA PRO A 123 -5.87 -5.07 -22.66
C PRO A 123 -6.16 -5.15 -21.16
N LYS A 124 -7.18 -5.92 -20.80
CA LYS A 124 -7.57 -6.15 -19.42
C LYS A 124 -7.26 -7.60 -19.04
N PRO A 125 -6.88 -7.86 -17.79
CA PRO A 125 -6.74 -9.23 -17.30
C PRO A 125 -8.08 -9.96 -17.39
N GLU A 126 -8.01 -11.28 -17.39
CA GLU A 126 -9.20 -12.14 -17.33
C GLU A 126 -10.05 -11.81 -16.10
N GLY A 127 -11.37 -11.91 -16.22
CA GLY A 127 -12.29 -11.63 -15.12
C GLY A 127 -12.50 -10.14 -14.80
N PHE A 128 -11.79 -9.19 -15.43
CA PHE A 128 -11.97 -7.75 -15.16
C PHE A 128 -13.43 -7.28 -15.24
N GLN A 129 -14.20 -7.78 -16.21
CA GLN A 129 -15.62 -7.42 -16.38
C GLN A 129 -16.51 -7.91 -15.24
N ASP A 130 -16.07 -8.92 -14.48
CA ASP A 130 -16.83 -9.48 -13.37
C ASP A 130 -16.77 -8.57 -12.13
N CYS A 131 -15.70 -7.76 -12.01
CA CYS A 131 -15.55 -6.78 -10.92
C CYS A 131 -15.82 -5.33 -11.35
N TYR A 132 -15.63 -4.99 -12.63
CA TYR A 132 -15.64 -3.60 -13.07
C TYR A 132 -17.04 -2.98 -13.03
N LYS A 133 -17.17 -1.97 -12.18
CA LYS A 133 -18.39 -1.19 -11.96
C LYS A 133 -18.05 0.29 -12.04
N PRO A 134 -18.19 0.94 -13.22
CA PRO A 134 -17.75 2.32 -13.42
C PRO A 134 -18.43 3.36 -12.50
N GLY A 135 -19.64 3.04 -12.01
CA GLY A 135 -20.41 3.86 -11.10
C GLY A 135 -20.01 3.75 -9.61
N GLU A 136 -19.18 2.78 -9.23
CA GLU A 136 -18.68 2.68 -7.85
C GLU A 136 -17.48 3.62 -7.63
N LEU A 137 -17.22 3.97 -6.36
CA LEU A 137 -16.05 4.77 -5.95
C LEU A 137 -14.84 3.85 -5.79
#